data_AF-A0A816AVW1-F1
#
_entry.id   AF-A0A816AVW1-F1
#
_cell.length_a   1.000
_cell.length_b   1.000
_cell.length_c   1.000
_cell.angle_alpha   90.00
_cell.angle_beta   90.00
_cell.angle_gamma   90.00
#
_symmetry.space_group_name_H-M   'P 1'
#
loop_
_entity.id
_entity.type
_entity.pdbx_description
1 polymer ?
#
loop_
_entity_poly.entity_id
_entity_poly.type
_entity_poly.pdbx_seq_one_letter_code
_entity_poly.pdbx_strand_id
1 'polypeptide(L)'
;MGPTICCCVILIFMINISGTSSSSMIVIGHRGASGYLPEHTLPAKALAYGQGADYLEQDVVLSKDNVPIVIHDIHLDEISNVASKYPARYRSDGRYYAIDFTLAEIKTLRASERFNHQTGKPIYPNRFPFNQSAFHLVTFEEELEFIAGLNKANIDNNREVGIYVEIKEPSFHKNESRSNFSEIVIDILRKHNYTKRADKVFLQCFDLEELQRIRVQLKSDLKLVGLLSDENHRSIYNKNDFSYWTSEIGIEDMSTFVDGIGPHYSDLYEQGTTLKPSKLFNDARKHNLFIHPYTFRSDANLQPFATFDVMLEFYIDKLKVDGLFTDHPDKVVRYIEFKHKQSNTGIKLQSFSLVLIISSIAVISL
;
A
#
# COMPACT_ATOMS: atom_id res chain seq x y z
N MET A 1 -68.88 -29.87 16.24
CA MET A 1 -67.55 -30.39 16.61
C MET A 1 -66.61 -30.12 15.45
N GLY A 2 -65.45 -29.50 15.74
CA GLY A 2 -64.35 -29.26 14.79
C GLY A 2 -64.15 -27.77 14.47
N PRO A 3 -63.09 -27.11 14.96
CA PRO A 3 -62.75 -25.76 14.52
C PRO A 3 -61.97 -25.82 13.21
N THR A 4 -62.35 -24.99 12.25
CA THR A 4 -61.66 -24.78 10.99
C THR A 4 -60.37 -24.00 11.25
N ILE A 5 -59.21 -24.65 11.15
CA ILE A 5 -57.91 -23.99 11.23
C ILE A 5 -57.59 -23.42 9.84
N CYS A 6 -57.64 -22.10 9.72
CA CYS A 6 -57.17 -21.35 8.57
C CYS A 6 -55.63 -21.36 8.57
N CYS A 7 -55.01 -22.14 7.69
CA CYS A 7 -53.57 -22.10 7.46
C CYS A 7 -53.23 -20.86 6.62
N CYS A 8 -52.85 -19.76 7.26
CA CYS A 8 -52.13 -18.68 6.61
C CYS A 8 -50.71 -19.16 6.26
N VAL A 9 -50.46 -19.43 4.98
CA VAL A 9 -49.12 -19.63 4.44
C VAL A 9 -48.43 -18.27 4.38
N ILE A 10 -47.55 -18.00 5.34
CA ILE A 10 -46.66 -16.83 5.29
C ILE A 10 -45.51 -17.17 4.34
N LEU A 11 -45.59 -16.65 3.11
CA LEU A 11 -44.49 -16.68 2.15
C LEU A 11 -43.44 -15.66 2.62
N ILE A 12 -42.37 -16.14 3.27
CA ILE A 12 -41.21 -15.31 3.60
C ILE A 12 -40.41 -15.12 2.31
N PHE A 13 -40.56 -13.97 1.67
CA PHE A 13 -39.63 -13.50 0.65
C PHE A 13 -38.25 -13.32 1.32
N MET A 14 -37.34 -14.26 1.13
CA MET A 14 -35.93 -14.02 1.42
C MET A 14 -35.41 -13.04 0.38
N ILE A 15 -35.46 -11.75 0.71
CA ILE A 15 -34.65 -10.75 0.05
C ILE A 15 -33.20 -11.14 0.36
N ASN A 16 -32.52 -11.74 -0.61
CA ASN A 16 -31.07 -11.78 -0.61
C ASN A 16 -30.59 -10.34 -0.73
N ILE A 17 -30.42 -9.68 0.41
CA ILE A 17 -29.58 -8.51 0.50
C ILE A 17 -28.18 -9.06 0.27
N SER A 18 -27.75 -9.07 -0.99
CA SER A 18 -26.34 -9.15 -1.34
C SER A 18 -25.70 -7.94 -0.67
N GLY A 19 -25.25 -8.12 0.57
CA GLY A 19 -24.44 -7.15 1.26
C GLY A 19 -23.26 -6.88 0.35
N THR A 20 -23.15 -5.65 -0.13
CA THR A 20 -21.90 -5.14 -0.65
C THR A 20 -20.84 -5.49 0.39
N SER A 21 -19.98 -6.45 0.10
CA SER A 21 -18.78 -6.71 0.89
C SER A 21 -18.02 -5.39 0.91
N SER A 22 -18.21 -4.59 1.97
CA SER A 22 -17.34 -3.48 2.28
C SER A 22 -15.95 -4.10 2.35
N SER A 23 -15.15 -3.92 1.31
CA SER A 23 -13.73 -4.28 1.37
C SER A 23 -13.20 -3.67 2.67
N SER A 24 -12.69 -4.51 3.56
CA SER A 24 -12.15 -4.03 4.84
C SER A 24 -10.97 -3.11 4.54
N MET A 25 -10.97 -1.91 5.10
CA MET A 25 -9.83 -0.99 5.05
C MET A 25 -8.53 -1.72 5.37
N ILE A 26 -7.57 -1.74 4.43
CA ILE A 26 -6.27 -2.41 4.62
C ILE A 26 -5.15 -1.43 5.01
N VAL A 27 -4.26 -1.85 5.90
CA VAL A 27 -3.07 -1.10 6.29
C VAL A 27 -1.85 -1.62 5.55
N ILE A 28 -1.22 -0.77 4.76
CA ILE A 28 -0.05 -1.12 3.96
C ILE A 28 1.20 -0.45 4.59
N GLY A 29 2.14 -1.27 5.05
CA GLY A 29 3.40 -0.79 5.61
C GLY A 29 4.31 -0.27 4.51
N HIS A 30 4.35 1.05 4.33
CA HIS A 30 5.13 1.72 3.29
C HIS A 30 6.62 1.57 3.60
N ARG A 31 7.28 0.77 2.77
CA ARG A 31 8.66 0.30 2.95
C ARG A 31 8.89 -0.42 4.28
N GLY A 32 7.84 -1.05 4.82
CA GLY A 32 7.80 -1.60 6.18
C GLY A 32 7.37 -0.55 7.21
N ALA A 33 7.95 -0.60 8.41
CA ALA A 33 7.70 0.38 9.48
C ALA A 33 8.74 1.51 9.41
N SER A 34 8.79 2.17 8.26
CA SER A 34 9.87 3.10 7.86
C SER A 34 9.91 4.39 8.69
N GLY A 35 8.87 4.68 9.48
CA GLY A 35 8.88 5.73 10.50
C GLY A 35 9.76 5.41 11.72
N TYR A 36 10.17 4.15 11.89
CA TYR A 36 10.89 3.67 13.08
C TYR A 36 12.23 2.99 12.78
N LEU A 37 12.36 2.34 11.62
CA LEU A 37 13.54 1.60 11.20
C LEU A 37 13.89 1.94 9.75
N PRO A 38 15.16 1.81 9.33
CA PRO A 38 15.56 2.13 7.96
C PRO A 38 14.71 1.37 6.93
N GLU A 39 14.23 2.12 5.94
CA GLU A 39 13.30 1.63 4.92
C GLU A 39 13.77 0.34 4.24
N HIS A 40 12.83 -0.55 3.93
CA HIS A 40 13.03 -1.83 3.23
C HIS A 40 13.96 -2.85 3.88
N THR A 41 14.43 -2.62 5.09
CA THR A 41 15.22 -3.62 5.82
C THR A 41 14.32 -4.70 6.42
N LEU A 42 14.79 -5.95 6.53
CA LEU A 42 14.02 -7.02 7.18
C LEU A 42 13.54 -6.66 8.60
N PRO A 43 14.32 -5.95 9.45
CA PRO A 43 13.80 -5.43 10.71
C PRO A 43 12.61 -4.48 10.55
N ALA A 44 12.63 -3.55 9.58
CA ALA A 44 11.49 -2.68 9.32
C ALA A 44 10.25 -3.46 8.87
N LYS A 45 10.45 -4.51 8.05
CA LYS A 45 9.37 -5.42 7.63
C LYS A 45 8.83 -6.25 8.80
N ALA A 46 9.71 -6.78 9.65
CA ALA A 46 9.35 -7.51 10.86
C ALA A 46 8.53 -6.65 11.83
N LEU A 47 8.91 -5.39 12.01
CA LEU A 47 8.20 -4.46 12.86
C LEU A 47 6.81 -4.14 12.29
N ALA A 48 6.69 -3.82 11.00
CA ALA A 48 5.39 -3.58 10.36
C ALA A 48 4.47 -4.81 10.44
N TYR A 49 5.04 -6.01 10.24
CA TYR A 49 4.35 -7.26 10.51
C TYR A 49 3.87 -7.26 11.98
N GLY A 50 4.75 -7.16 12.97
CA GLY A 50 4.36 -7.15 14.39
C GLY A 50 3.28 -6.11 14.74
N GLN A 51 3.31 -4.94 14.08
CA GLN A 51 2.40 -3.82 14.31
C GLN A 51 1.00 -3.95 13.69
N GLY A 52 0.74 -4.99 12.91
CA GLY A 52 -0.60 -5.25 12.38
C GLY A 52 -0.82 -4.85 10.92
N ALA A 53 0.23 -4.56 10.13
CA ALA A 53 0.05 -4.32 8.70
C ALA A 53 -0.57 -5.55 8.00
N ASP A 54 -1.49 -5.29 7.07
CA ASP A 54 -2.13 -6.31 6.22
C ASP A 54 -1.26 -6.66 5.01
N TYR A 55 -0.51 -5.68 4.52
CA TYR A 55 0.44 -5.80 3.41
C TYR A 55 1.76 -5.11 3.74
N LEU A 56 2.86 -5.66 3.23
CA LEU A 56 4.18 -5.06 3.28
C LEU A 56 4.62 -4.69 1.88
N GLU A 57 5.08 -3.45 1.70
CA GLU A 57 5.49 -2.94 0.39
C GLU A 57 6.94 -3.30 0.03
N GLN A 58 7.18 -3.59 -1.24
CA GLN A 58 8.50 -3.74 -1.86
C GLN A 58 8.63 -2.73 -2.99
N ASP A 59 9.68 -1.90 -2.99
CA ASP A 59 10.10 -1.18 -4.20
C ASP A 59 11.21 -2.01 -4.87
N VAL A 60 11.08 -2.32 -6.16
CA VAL A 60 12.00 -3.23 -6.84
C VAL A 60 12.76 -2.53 -7.97
N VAL A 61 14.08 -2.74 -8.03
CA VAL A 61 14.97 -2.36 -9.14
C VAL A 61 15.93 -3.53 -9.46
N LEU A 62 16.58 -3.52 -10.63
CA LEU A 62 17.58 -4.52 -11.00
C LEU A 62 18.99 -4.12 -10.59
N SER A 63 19.75 -5.10 -10.08
CA SER A 63 21.22 -5.07 -10.04
C SER A 63 21.82 -5.26 -11.45
N LYS A 64 23.15 -5.10 -11.55
CA LYS A 64 23.91 -5.32 -12.79
C LYS A 64 23.75 -6.72 -13.38
N ASP A 65 23.67 -7.72 -12.52
CA ASP A 65 23.48 -9.15 -12.82
C ASP A 65 22.00 -9.56 -12.87
N ASN A 66 21.10 -8.59 -13.08
CA ASN A 66 19.66 -8.75 -13.26
C ASN A 66 18.94 -9.43 -12.08
N VAL A 67 19.46 -9.27 -10.86
CA VAL A 67 18.79 -9.72 -9.65
C VAL A 67 17.94 -8.57 -9.10
N PRO A 68 16.62 -8.76 -8.93
CA PRO A 68 15.78 -7.73 -8.33
C PRO A 68 16.12 -7.54 -6.85
N ILE A 69 16.40 -6.29 -6.46
CA ILE A 69 16.67 -5.88 -5.09
C ILE A 69 15.56 -4.96 -4.56
N VAL A 70 15.36 -4.95 -3.25
CA VAL A 70 14.35 -4.11 -2.59
C VAL A 70 14.96 -2.78 -2.16
N ILE A 71 14.64 -1.71 -2.87
CA ILE A 71 15.12 -0.34 -2.65
C ILE A 71 14.20 0.65 -3.38
N HIS A 72 13.94 1.80 -2.77
CA HIS A 72 13.05 2.80 -3.35
C HIS A 72 13.62 3.45 -4.62
N ASP A 73 14.89 3.84 -4.63
CA ASP A 73 15.48 4.56 -5.76
C ASP A 73 16.25 3.60 -6.67
N ILE A 74 16.42 4.00 -7.94
CA ILE A 74 17.41 3.38 -8.83
C ILE A 74 18.86 3.66 -8.38
N HIS A 75 19.04 4.46 -7.32
CA HIS A 75 20.33 4.85 -6.74
C HIS A 75 20.53 4.25 -5.36
N LEU A 76 21.79 4.01 -4.98
CA LEU A 76 22.21 3.42 -3.70
C LEU A 76 22.66 4.48 -2.68
N ASP A 77 22.83 5.73 -3.09
CA ASP A 77 23.61 6.76 -2.40
C ASP A 77 22.85 7.63 -1.39
N GLU A 78 21.55 7.39 -1.20
CA GLU A 78 20.75 8.07 -0.18
C GLU A 78 20.34 7.16 0.98
N ILE A 79 20.66 5.86 0.88
CA ILE A 79 20.26 4.85 1.87
C ILE A 79 21.41 3.89 2.22
N SER A 80 22.60 4.06 1.65
CA SER A 80 23.73 3.17 1.93
C SER A 80 25.07 3.90 1.97
N ASN A 81 26.09 3.18 2.43
CA ASN A 81 27.47 3.64 2.45
C ASN A 81 28.23 3.47 1.10
N VAL A 82 27.53 3.30 -0.03
CA VAL A 82 28.14 3.04 -1.35
C VAL A 82 29.24 4.03 -1.73
N ALA A 83 29.05 5.32 -1.47
CA ALA A 83 30.02 6.35 -1.82
C ALA A 83 31.35 6.21 -1.07
N SER A 84 31.30 5.73 0.19
CA SER A 84 32.51 5.46 0.96
C SER A 84 33.20 4.16 0.52
N LYS A 85 32.42 3.15 0.11
CA LYS A 85 32.92 1.82 -0.21
C LYS A 85 33.44 1.70 -1.65
N TYR A 86 32.82 2.42 -2.59
CA TYR A 86 33.11 2.39 -4.01
C TYR A 86 33.25 3.81 -4.59
N PRO A 87 34.16 4.65 -4.09
CA PRO A 87 34.17 6.10 -4.33
C PRO A 87 34.32 6.55 -5.80
N ALA A 88 34.72 5.64 -6.69
CA ALA A 88 34.92 5.93 -8.12
C ALA A 88 33.83 5.32 -9.03
N ARG A 89 32.75 4.77 -8.47
CA ARG A 89 31.70 4.03 -9.20
C ARG A 89 30.41 4.82 -9.39
N TYR A 90 30.48 6.15 -9.41
CA TYR A 90 29.37 7.04 -9.72
C TYR A 90 29.31 7.34 -11.24
N ARG A 91 28.12 7.66 -11.76
CA ARG A 91 27.94 8.15 -13.14
C ARG A 91 28.21 9.65 -13.23
N SER A 92 28.20 10.24 -14.43
CA SER A 92 28.56 11.66 -14.65
C SER A 92 27.74 12.68 -13.85
N ASP A 93 26.56 12.30 -13.37
CA ASP A 93 25.68 13.10 -12.50
C ASP A 93 26.05 13.03 -11.01
N GLY A 94 27.12 12.29 -10.65
CA GLY A 94 27.54 12.11 -9.27
C GLY A 94 26.78 11.03 -8.51
N ARG A 95 25.90 10.27 -9.17
CA ARG A 95 25.01 9.29 -8.53
C ARG A 95 25.50 7.85 -8.67
N TYR A 96 25.12 6.99 -7.73
CA TYR A 96 25.48 5.57 -7.69
C TYR A 96 24.28 4.69 -8.04
N TYR A 97 24.19 4.22 -9.28
CA TYR A 97 23.04 3.47 -9.76
C TYR A 97 23.11 1.99 -9.37
N ALA A 98 22.04 1.42 -8.82
CA ALA A 98 21.96 0.00 -8.44
C ALA A 98 22.32 -0.93 -9.60
N ILE A 99 21.92 -0.56 -10.82
CA ILE A 99 22.13 -1.32 -12.05
C ILE A 99 23.61 -1.43 -12.49
N ASP A 100 24.49 -0.66 -11.87
CA ASP A 100 25.94 -0.70 -12.13
C ASP A 100 26.69 -1.60 -11.14
N PHE A 101 26.01 -2.15 -10.12
CA PHE A 101 26.59 -3.04 -9.11
C PHE A 101 25.98 -4.44 -9.17
N THR A 102 26.81 -5.46 -9.06
CA THR A 102 26.37 -6.85 -8.90
C THR A 102 25.69 -7.05 -7.55
N LEU A 103 24.84 -8.07 -7.42
CA LEU A 103 24.26 -8.42 -6.13
C LEU A 103 25.34 -8.67 -5.07
N ALA A 104 26.43 -9.35 -5.45
CA ALA A 104 27.56 -9.60 -4.55
C ALA A 104 28.15 -8.30 -3.99
N GLU A 105 28.35 -7.28 -4.84
CA GLU A 105 28.82 -5.96 -4.39
C GLU A 105 27.79 -5.27 -3.49
N ILE A 106 26.50 -5.30 -3.87
CA ILE A 106 25.38 -4.69 -3.12
C ILE A 106 25.26 -5.31 -1.72
N LYS A 107 25.40 -6.63 -1.59
CA LYS A 107 25.35 -7.35 -0.31
C LYS A 107 26.46 -6.97 0.65
N THR A 108 27.52 -6.32 0.16
CA THR A 108 28.56 -5.81 1.04
C THR A 108 28.25 -4.42 1.62
N LEU A 109 27.22 -3.73 1.12
CA LEU A 109 26.83 -2.40 1.58
C LEU A 109 26.09 -2.46 2.91
N ARG A 110 26.22 -1.38 3.69
CA ARG A 110 25.38 -1.14 4.87
C ARG A 110 24.28 -0.18 4.50
N ALA A 111 23.04 -0.58 4.76
CA ALA A 111 21.89 0.29 4.67
C ALA A 111 21.81 1.20 5.91
N SER A 112 21.25 2.39 5.73
CA SER A 112 21.06 3.42 6.76
C SER A 112 19.68 4.06 6.63
N GLU A 113 19.29 4.83 7.65
CA GLU A 113 18.21 5.81 7.49
C GLU A 113 18.51 6.74 6.30
N ARG A 114 17.45 7.22 5.63
CA ARG A 114 17.58 8.03 4.43
C ARG A 114 18.28 9.35 4.71
N PHE A 115 19.20 9.73 3.84
CA PHE A 115 19.96 10.97 3.92
C PHE A 115 20.05 11.65 2.56
N ASN A 116 20.24 12.96 2.57
CA ASN A 116 20.50 13.72 1.35
C ASN A 116 21.96 13.49 0.91
N HIS A 117 22.17 12.95 -0.30
CA HIS A 117 23.50 12.54 -0.75
C HIS A 117 24.49 13.70 -0.93
N GLN A 118 24.01 14.94 -1.17
CA GLN A 118 24.88 16.11 -1.31
C GLN A 118 25.37 16.64 0.04
N THR A 119 24.51 16.62 1.06
CA THR A 119 24.80 17.23 2.38
C THR A 119 25.21 16.21 3.43
N GLY A 120 24.94 14.92 3.21
CA GLY A 120 25.14 13.84 4.18
C GLY A 120 24.20 13.89 5.38
N LYS A 121 23.17 14.75 5.35
CA LYS A 121 22.24 14.94 6.48
C LYS A 121 21.03 14.02 6.37
N PRO A 122 20.54 13.46 7.50
CA PRO A 122 19.31 12.67 7.51
C PRO A 122 18.13 13.48 6.97
N ILE A 123 17.29 12.86 6.13
CA ILE A 123 16.05 13.48 5.65
C ILE A 123 15.04 13.57 6.79
N TYR A 124 14.97 12.53 7.62
CA TYR A 124 14.08 12.45 8.78
C TYR A 124 14.92 12.39 10.08
N PRO A 125 15.32 13.53 10.65
CA PRO A 125 16.28 13.56 11.76
C PRO A 125 15.75 12.91 13.06
N ASN A 126 14.44 12.70 13.18
CA ASN A 126 13.79 12.11 14.35
C ASN A 126 13.44 10.62 14.17
N ARG A 127 13.79 10.01 13.03
CA ARG A 127 13.61 8.56 12.79
C ARG A 127 14.82 7.79 13.32
N PHE A 128 15.06 6.59 12.79
CA PHE A 128 16.14 5.74 13.27
C PHE A 128 17.48 6.49 13.19
N PRO A 129 18.31 6.46 14.25
CA PRO A 129 19.56 7.21 14.27
C PRO A 129 20.47 6.85 13.10
N PHE A 130 20.80 7.86 12.29
CA PHE A 130 21.62 7.71 11.10
C PHE A 130 22.99 7.08 11.41
N ASN A 131 23.42 6.14 10.56
CA ASN A 131 24.67 5.38 10.70
C ASN A 131 24.85 4.61 12.02
N GLN A 132 23.76 4.28 12.73
CA GLN A 132 23.81 3.37 13.88
C GLN A 132 23.35 1.96 13.49
N SER A 133 23.81 0.95 14.25
CA SER A 133 23.53 -0.47 14.00
C SER A 133 24.03 -0.96 12.63
N ALA A 134 23.57 -2.15 12.20
CA ALA A 134 23.92 -2.76 10.92
C ALA A 134 22.67 -3.27 10.22
N PHE A 135 22.38 -2.69 9.05
CA PHE A 135 21.30 -3.10 8.17
C PHE A 135 21.85 -3.39 6.78
N HIS A 136 21.12 -4.20 6.00
CA HIS A 136 21.54 -4.63 4.68
C HIS A 136 20.38 -4.57 3.69
N LEU A 137 20.72 -4.34 2.43
CA LEU A 137 19.80 -4.50 1.30
C LEU A 137 19.49 -5.98 1.07
N VAL A 138 18.27 -6.27 0.66
CA VAL A 138 17.79 -7.63 0.37
C VAL A 138 17.36 -7.76 -1.08
N THR A 139 17.40 -8.98 -1.60
CA THR A 139 16.76 -9.31 -2.86
C THR A 139 15.25 -9.35 -2.66
N PHE A 140 14.51 -9.18 -3.76
CA PHE A 140 13.07 -9.36 -3.73
C PHE A 140 12.69 -10.77 -3.24
N GLU A 141 13.39 -11.80 -3.72
CA GLU A 141 13.14 -13.20 -3.33
C GLU A 141 13.42 -13.47 -1.84
N GLU A 142 14.51 -12.94 -1.27
CA GLU A 142 14.78 -13.07 0.17
C GLU A 142 13.68 -12.44 1.02
N GLU A 143 13.10 -11.32 0.60
CA GLU A 143 12.00 -10.71 1.33
C GLU A 143 10.70 -11.52 1.21
N LEU A 144 10.40 -12.09 0.04
CA LEU A 144 9.26 -13.00 -0.13
C LEU A 144 9.39 -14.22 0.80
N GLU A 145 10.57 -14.83 0.85
CA GLU A 145 10.87 -15.95 1.75
C GLU A 145 10.74 -15.56 3.22
N PHE A 146 11.20 -14.36 3.58
CA PHE A 146 11.06 -13.82 4.94
C PHE A 146 9.59 -13.67 5.35
N ILE A 147 8.76 -13.05 4.49
CA ILE A 147 7.33 -12.85 4.76
C ILE A 147 6.59 -14.19 4.82
N ALA A 148 6.89 -15.11 3.89
CA ALA A 148 6.33 -16.46 3.91
C ALA A 148 6.70 -17.22 5.21
N GLY A 149 7.93 -17.07 5.68
CA GLY A 149 8.39 -17.61 6.96
C GLY A 149 7.63 -17.04 8.15
N LEU A 150 7.42 -15.72 8.20
CA LEU A 150 6.61 -15.08 9.24
C LEU A 150 5.15 -15.54 9.23
N ASN A 151 4.53 -15.64 8.06
CA ASN A 151 3.17 -16.16 7.90
C ASN A 151 3.08 -17.62 8.39
N LYS A 152 4.05 -18.46 8.03
CA LYS A 152 4.10 -19.84 8.50
C LYS A 152 4.23 -19.93 10.03
N ALA A 153 5.06 -19.06 10.63
CA ALA A 153 5.25 -19.00 12.08
C ALA A 153 4.02 -18.47 12.85
N ASN A 154 3.09 -17.78 12.18
CA ASN A 154 1.90 -17.18 12.77
C ASN A 154 0.58 -17.81 12.29
N ILE A 155 0.65 -19.01 11.71
CA ILE A 155 -0.53 -19.70 11.17
C ILE A 155 -1.63 -19.91 12.21
N ASP A 156 -1.27 -20.19 13.46
CA ASP A 156 -2.21 -20.42 14.57
C ASP A 156 -2.96 -19.14 14.99
N ASN A 157 -2.42 -17.97 14.67
CA ASN A 157 -3.05 -16.67 14.90
C ASN A 157 -3.97 -16.27 13.74
N ASN A 158 -4.18 -17.15 12.75
CA ASN A 158 -4.89 -16.88 11.49
C ASN A 158 -4.38 -15.60 10.81
N ARG A 159 -3.07 -15.34 10.95
CA ARG A 159 -2.43 -14.14 10.44
C ARG A 159 -1.66 -14.47 9.17
N GLU A 160 -2.07 -13.83 8.10
CA GLU A 160 -1.42 -13.93 6.81
C GLU A 160 -1.29 -12.53 6.21
N VAL A 161 -0.05 -12.04 6.12
CA VAL A 161 0.28 -10.72 5.59
C VAL A 161 0.64 -10.86 4.11
N GLY A 162 0.10 -9.97 3.29
CA GLY A 162 0.36 -9.92 1.85
C GLY A 162 1.58 -9.09 1.47
N ILE A 163 1.87 -9.08 0.17
CA ILE A 163 2.94 -8.29 -0.45
C ILE A 163 2.38 -7.22 -1.39
N TYR A 164 3.08 -6.10 -1.50
CA TYR A 164 2.66 -4.97 -2.34
C TYR A 164 3.86 -4.47 -3.14
N VAL A 165 4.00 -4.96 -4.36
CA VAL A 165 5.24 -4.85 -5.13
C VAL A 165 5.15 -3.69 -6.10
N GLU A 166 6.11 -2.77 -6.04
CA GLU A 166 6.30 -1.70 -7.02
C GLU A 166 7.44 -2.01 -7.98
N ILE A 167 7.15 -1.93 -9.28
CA ILE A 167 8.16 -1.95 -10.34
C ILE A 167 8.68 -0.52 -10.52
N LYS A 168 9.92 -0.23 -10.09
CA LYS A 168 10.49 1.13 -10.18
C LYS A 168 11.11 1.41 -11.53
N GLU A 169 10.69 2.51 -12.12
CA GLU A 169 11.32 3.07 -13.32
C GLU A 169 11.55 2.04 -14.44
N PRO A 170 10.51 1.31 -14.90
CA PRO A 170 10.70 0.30 -15.96
C PRO A 170 11.24 0.91 -17.26
N SER A 171 10.85 2.16 -17.57
CA SER A 171 11.39 2.93 -18.69
C SER A 171 12.90 3.21 -18.56
N PHE A 172 13.42 3.47 -17.36
CA PHE A 172 14.88 3.56 -17.13
C PHE A 172 15.55 2.22 -17.40
N HIS A 173 15.04 1.14 -16.82
CA HIS A 173 15.60 -0.21 -16.99
C HIS A 173 15.61 -0.63 -18.47
N LYS A 174 14.55 -0.30 -19.22
CA LYS A 174 14.49 -0.52 -20.66
C LYS A 174 15.57 0.25 -21.42
N ASN A 175 15.79 1.53 -21.11
CA ASN A 175 16.86 2.33 -21.72
C ASN A 175 18.25 1.77 -21.40
N GLU A 176 18.39 1.15 -20.24
CA GLU A 176 19.58 0.43 -19.80
C GLU A 176 19.66 -1.00 -20.38
N SER A 177 18.89 -1.35 -21.41
CA SER A 177 18.87 -2.68 -22.06
C SER A 177 18.32 -3.84 -21.19
N ARG A 178 17.47 -3.55 -20.20
CA ARG A 178 16.73 -4.54 -19.39
C ARG A 178 15.23 -4.44 -19.65
N SER A 179 14.81 -4.64 -20.90
CA SER A 179 13.39 -4.55 -21.29
C SER A 179 12.50 -5.64 -20.71
N ASN A 180 13.08 -6.70 -20.14
CA ASN A 180 12.39 -7.82 -19.51
C ASN A 180 12.26 -7.66 -17.98
N PHE A 181 12.41 -6.45 -17.44
CA PHE A 181 12.40 -6.22 -16.00
C PHE A 181 11.09 -6.71 -15.34
N SER A 182 9.93 -6.34 -15.88
CA SER A 182 8.64 -6.77 -15.34
C SER A 182 8.44 -8.27 -15.44
N GLU A 183 8.92 -8.91 -16.50
CA GLU A 183 8.91 -10.37 -16.66
C GLU A 183 9.71 -11.05 -15.54
N ILE A 184 10.92 -10.55 -15.22
CA ILE A 184 11.73 -11.08 -14.12
C ILE A 184 10.95 -11.02 -12.80
N VAL A 185 10.30 -9.89 -12.50
CA VAL A 185 9.52 -9.72 -11.26
C VAL A 185 8.31 -10.67 -11.24
N ILE A 186 7.57 -10.77 -12.34
CA ILE A 186 6.39 -11.65 -12.47
C ILE A 186 6.79 -13.12 -12.37
N ASP A 187 7.94 -13.51 -12.92
CA ASP A 187 8.43 -14.89 -12.85
C ASP A 187 8.79 -15.28 -11.41
N ILE A 188 9.38 -14.37 -10.64
CA ILE A 188 9.61 -14.57 -9.19
C ILE A 188 8.27 -14.67 -8.46
N LEU A 189 7.32 -13.76 -8.70
CA LEU A 189 5.99 -13.84 -8.09
C LEU A 189 5.32 -15.20 -8.37
N ARG A 190 5.38 -15.68 -9.62
CA ARG A 190 4.84 -17.00 -10.01
C ARG A 190 5.55 -18.14 -9.28
N LYS A 191 6.88 -18.09 -9.15
CA LYS A 191 7.67 -19.08 -8.39
C LYS A 191 7.23 -19.16 -6.93
N HIS A 192 6.77 -18.04 -6.36
CA HIS A 192 6.24 -17.93 -4.99
C HIS A 192 4.71 -18.09 -4.90
N ASN A 193 4.07 -18.64 -5.95
CA ASN A 193 2.62 -18.92 -6.04
C ASN A 193 1.69 -17.70 -6.08
N TYR A 194 2.21 -16.52 -6.39
CA TYR A 194 1.42 -15.31 -6.66
C TYR A 194 1.13 -15.22 -8.16
N THR A 195 -0.10 -15.53 -8.56
CA THR A 195 -0.48 -15.69 -9.98
C THR A 195 -1.83 -15.10 -10.36
N LYS A 196 -2.73 -14.86 -9.40
CA LYS A 196 -4.13 -14.50 -9.64
C LYS A 196 -4.61 -13.38 -8.72
N ARG A 197 -5.73 -12.74 -9.07
CA ARG A 197 -6.36 -11.68 -8.26
C ARG A 197 -6.74 -12.12 -6.85
N ALA A 198 -6.93 -13.41 -6.61
CA ALA A 198 -7.28 -13.93 -5.29
C ALA A 198 -6.08 -13.99 -4.33
N ASP A 199 -4.85 -13.97 -4.84
CA ASP A 199 -3.66 -14.07 -4.01
C ASP A 199 -3.41 -12.75 -3.26
N LYS A 200 -2.75 -12.81 -2.11
CA LYS A 200 -2.42 -11.64 -1.27
C LYS A 200 -1.22 -10.85 -1.83
N VAL A 201 -1.41 -10.32 -3.03
CA VAL A 201 -0.44 -9.54 -3.78
C VAL A 201 -1.15 -8.41 -4.51
N PHE A 202 -0.52 -7.24 -4.49
CA PHE A 202 -0.76 -6.16 -5.43
C PHE A 202 0.53 -5.89 -6.19
N LEU A 203 0.42 -5.56 -7.48
CA LEU A 203 1.52 -5.09 -8.31
C LEU A 203 1.22 -3.66 -8.75
N GLN A 204 2.08 -2.72 -8.38
CA GLN A 204 1.92 -1.31 -8.66
C GLN A 204 3.05 -0.75 -9.52
N CYS A 205 2.76 0.32 -10.24
CA CYS A 205 3.76 1.03 -11.01
C CYS A 205 3.28 2.45 -11.32
N PHE A 206 4.23 3.38 -11.37
CA PHE A 206 4.01 4.72 -11.90
C PHE A 206 3.99 4.78 -13.42
N ASP A 207 4.43 3.75 -14.14
CA ASP A 207 4.40 3.68 -15.61
C ASP A 207 3.14 2.93 -16.05
N LEU A 208 2.10 3.67 -16.50
CA LEU A 208 0.79 3.09 -16.79
C LEU A 208 0.77 2.29 -18.09
N GLU A 209 1.62 2.67 -19.06
CA GLU A 209 1.84 1.88 -20.27
C GLU A 209 2.45 0.52 -19.92
N GLU A 210 3.35 0.47 -18.94
CA GLU A 210 3.92 -0.80 -18.46
C GLU A 210 2.87 -1.67 -17.74
N LEU A 211 1.96 -1.10 -16.93
CA LEU A 211 0.85 -1.86 -16.36
C LEU A 211 -0.10 -2.40 -17.44
N GLN A 212 -0.38 -1.60 -18.47
CA GLN A 212 -1.16 -2.05 -19.62
C GLN A 212 -0.45 -3.20 -20.35
N ARG A 213 0.88 -3.11 -20.53
CA ARG A 213 1.70 -4.19 -21.10
C ARG A 213 1.63 -5.45 -20.24
N ILE A 214 1.76 -5.33 -18.92
CA ILE A 214 1.66 -6.45 -17.98
C ILE A 214 0.29 -7.13 -18.09
N ARG A 215 -0.79 -6.35 -18.15
CA ARG A 215 -2.15 -6.90 -18.28
C ARG A 215 -2.37 -7.57 -19.63
N VAL A 216 -2.09 -6.87 -20.73
CA VAL A 216 -2.53 -7.25 -22.07
C VAL A 216 -1.54 -8.19 -22.75
N GLN A 217 -0.24 -7.88 -22.69
CA GLN A 217 0.79 -8.63 -23.39
C GLN A 217 1.34 -9.77 -22.54
N LEU A 218 1.66 -9.52 -21.26
CA LEU A 218 2.16 -10.54 -20.34
C LEU A 218 1.03 -11.40 -19.73
N LYS A 219 -0.24 -11.01 -19.94
CA LYS A 219 -1.44 -11.74 -19.48
C LYS A 219 -1.43 -12.04 -17.99
N SER A 220 -0.90 -11.11 -17.18
CA SER A 220 -0.92 -11.24 -15.73
C SER A 220 -2.36 -11.13 -15.22
N ASP A 221 -2.75 -12.05 -14.33
CA ASP A 221 -4.02 -11.99 -13.58
C ASP A 221 -3.83 -11.36 -12.19
N LEU A 222 -2.69 -10.76 -11.88
CA LEU A 222 -2.50 -10.07 -10.60
C LEU A 222 -3.40 -8.84 -10.49
N LYS A 223 -3.67 -8.39 -9.25
CA LYS A 223 -4.27 -7.06 -9.03
C LYS A 223 -3.25 -5.99 -9.39
N LEU A 224 -3.58 -5.14 -10.35
CA LEU A 224 -2.70 -4.06 -10.80
C LEU A 224 -3.15 -2.72 -10.23
N VAL A 225 -2.19 -1.89 -9.82
CA VAL A 225 -2.46 -0.57 -9.20
C VAL A 225 -1.70 0.53 -9.92
N GLY A 226 -2.44 1.46 -10.51
CA GLY A 226 -1.85 2.64 -11.14
C GLY A 226 -1.44 3.67 -10.11
N LEU A 227 -0.13 3.91 -9.97
CA LEU A 227 0.37 4.99 -9.11
C LEU A 227 0.29 6.33 -9.84
N LEU A 228 -0.18 7.36 -9.13
CA LEU A 228 -0.41 8.70 -9.67
C LEU A 228 0.33 9.74 -8.83
N SER A 229 1.23 10.49 -9.44
CA SER A 229 1.88 11.67 -8.82
C SER A 229 1.72 12.89 -9.72
N ASP A 230 1.66 14.06 -9.10
CA ASP A 230 1.75 15.33 -9.83
C ASP A 230 3.10 15.48 -10.58
N GLU A 231 3.19 16.54 -11.40
CA GLU A 231 4.39 16.84 -12.19
C GLU A 231 5.62 17.17 -11.34
N ASN A 232 5.44 17.67 -10.11
CA ASN A 232 6.54 18.08 -9.23
C ASN A 232 7.25 16.88 -8.59
N HIS A 233 6.56 15.75 -8.48
CA HIS A 233 7.10 14.52 -7.89
C HIS A 233 7.38 13.45 -8.94
N ARG A 234 7.27 13.79 -10.24
CA ARG A 234 7.47 12.86 -11.34
C ARG A 234 8.96 12.67 -11.64
N SER A 235 9.37 11.41 -11.75
CA SER A 235 10.67 11.04 -12.32
C SER A 235 10.77 11.43 -13.80
N ILE A 236 11.99 11.76 -14.25
CA ILE A 236 12.27 12.05 -15.67
C ILE A 236 12.03 10.84 -16.59
N TYR A 237 12.00 9.63 -16.03
CA TYR A 237 11.80 8.40 -16.78
C TYR A 237 10.33 7.99 -16.85
N ASN A 238 9.51 8.43 -15.89
CA ASN A 238 8.07 8.34 -16.01
C ASN A 238 7.63 9.35 -17.10
N LYS A 239 6.86 8.90 -18.09
CA LYS A 239 6.34 9.72 -19.19
C LYS A 239 4.84 9.98 -19.13
N ASN A 240 4.14 9.50 -18.11
CA ASN A 240 2.70 9.57 -17.99
C ASN A 240 2.17 11.00 -18.04
N ASP A 241 1.24 11.26 -18.93
CA ASP A 241 0.46 12.50 -18.93
C ASP A 241 -0.50 12.50 -17.72
N PHE A 242 -0.06 13.14 -16.64
CA PHE A 242 -0.84 13.22 -15.40
C PHE A 242 -2.20 13.88 -15.61
N SER A 243 -2.26 14.92 -16.46
CA SER A 243 -3.51 15.63 -16.77
C SER A 243 -4.51 14.70 -17.46
N TYR A 244 -4.04 13.89 -18.40
CA TYR A 244 -4.86 12.87 -19.04
C TYR A 244 -5.28 11.78 -18.05
N TRP A 245 -4.34 11.18 -17.31
CA TRP A 245 -4.63 10.03 -16.44
C TRP A 245 -5.46 10.38 -15.19
N THR A 246 -5.56 11.66 -14.84
CA THR A 246 -6.47 12.17 -13.79
C THR A 246 -7.77 12.76 -14.34
N SER A 247 -7.96 12.78 -15.66
CA SER A 247 -9.22 13.13 -16.31
C SER A 247 -10.23 11.98 -16.24
N GLU A 248 -11.52 12.26 -16.50
CA GLU A 248 -12.56 11.23 -16.52
C GLU A 248 -12.26 10.13 -17.56
N ILE A 249 -11.84 10.56 -18.75
CA ILE A 249 -11.50 9.66 -19.86
C ILE A 249 -10.28 8.81 -19.51
N GLY A 250 -9.24 9.42 -18.93
CA GLY A 250 -8.04 8.68 -18.53
C GLY A 250 -8.33 7.66 -17.43
N ILE A 251 -9.19 7.97 -16.46
CA ILE A 251 -9.62 6.99 -15.44
C ILE A 251 -10.46 5.87 -16.06
N GLU A 252 -11.35 6.19 -17.01
CA GLU A 252 -12.09 5.17 -17.77
C GLU A 252 -11.14 4.23 -18.52
N ASP A 253 -10.17 4.78 -19.25
CA ASP A 253 -9.17 4.01 -20.00
C ASP A 253 -8.31 3.16 -19.04
N MET A 254 -7.85 3.73 -17.93
CA MET A 254 -7.06 3.04 -16.92
C MET A 254 -7.81 1.85 -16.31
N SER A 255 -9.12 2.00 -16.07
CA SER A 255 -9.98 0.95 -15.48
C SER A 255 -10.08 -0.32 -16.34
N THR A 256 -9.68 -0.24 -17.61
CA THR A 256 -9.64 -1.42 -18.49
C THR A 256 -8.48 -2.37 -18.19
N PHE A 257 -7.44 -1.92 -17.48
CA PHE A 257 -6.25 -2.73 -17.21
C PHE A 257 -5.78 -2.75 -15.75
N VAL A 258 -6.14 -1.75 -14.93
CA VAL A 258 -5.87 -1.75 -13.49
C VAL A 258 -7.11 -2.13 -12.67
N ASP A 259 -6.89 -2.57 -11.43
CA ASP A 259 -7.96 -2.89 -10.48
C ASP A 259 -8.13 -1.77 -9.42
N GLY A 260 -7.14 -0.89 -9.29
CA GLY A 260 -7.20 0.28 -8.41
C GLY A 260 -6.14 1.34 -8.71
N ILE A 261 -6.20 2.43 -7.95
CA ILE A 261 -5.26 3.55 -8.03
C ILE A 261 -4.58 3.80 -6.69
N GLY A 262 -3.33 4.24 -6.74
CA GLY A 262 -2.58 4.76 -5.61
C GLY A 262 -2.13 6.19 -5.87
N PRO A 263 -2.96 7.20 -5.55
CA PRO A 263 -2.57 8.59 -5.69
C PRO A 263 -1.86 9.12 -4.44
N HIS A 264 -1.19 10.27 -4.55
CA HIS A 264 -0.83 11.03 -3.36
C HIS A 264 -2.12 11.45 -2.61
N TYR A 265 -2.12 11.37 -1.28
CA TYR A 265 -3.34 11.58 -0.48
C TYR A 265 -3.98 12.96 -0.71
N SER A 266 -3.17 13.99 -1.03
CA SER A 266 -3.66 15.35 -1.27
C SER A 266 -4.58 15.44 -2.49
N ASP A 267 -4.47 14.51 -3.43
CA ASP A 267 -5.19 14.57 -4.71
C ASP A 267 -6.62 14.02 -4.58
N LEU A 268 -6.97 13.49 -3.41
CA LEU A 268 -8.28 12.91 -3.11
C LEU A 268 -9.29 13.92 -2.54
N TYR A 269 -8.89 15.17 -2.32
CA TYR A 269 -9.80 16.19 -1.85
C TYR A 269 -9.58 17.56 -2.52
N GLU A 270 -10.63 18.36 -2.54
CA GLU A 270 -10.59 19.76 -2.90
C GLU A 270 -10.69 20.62 -1.64
N GLN A 271 -9.82 21.63 -1.53
CA GLN A 271 -9.79 22.53 -0.39
C GLN A 271 -10.70 23.75 -0.64
N GLY A 272 -11.83 23.79 0.08
CA GLY A 272 -12.70 24.96 0.18
C GLY A 272 -12.96 25.34 1.63
N THR A 273 -14.18 25.81 1.96
CA THR A 273 -14.62 26.02 3.36
C THR A 273 -14.64 24.71 4.15
N THR A 274 -14.80 23.59 3.46
CA THR A 274 -14.71 22.21 3.97
C THR A 274 -13.94 21.37 2.96
N LEU A 275 -13.33 20.28 3.42
CA LEU A 275 -12.71 19.29 2.53
C LEU A 275 -13.80 18.45 1.87
N LYS A 276 -13.79 18.38 0.54
CA LYS A 276 -14.71 17.56 -0.25
C LYS A 276 -13.94 16.55 -1.08
N PRO A 277 -14.50 15.37 -1.39
CA PRO A 277 -13.86 14.43 -2.31
C PRO A 277 -13.58 15.11 -3.66
N SER A 278 -12.37 14.90 -4.20
CA SER A 278 -11.97 15.47 -5.48
C SER A 278 -12.67 14.81 -6.67
N LYS A 279 -12.57 15.43 -7.85
CA LYS A 279 -12.95 14.79 -9.11
C LYS A 279 -12.27 13.42 -9.31
N LEU A 280 -10.96 13.32 -9.06
CA LEU A 280 -10.20 12.07 -9.17
C LEU A 280 -10.79 10.96 -8.29
N PHE A 281 -11.15 11.28 -7.04
CA PHE A 281 -11.79 10.31 -6.14
C PHE A 281 -13.12 9.83 -6.72
N ASN A 282 -13.98 10.74 -7.16
CA ASN A 282 -15.31 10.41 -7.67
C ASN A 282 -15.24 9.58 -8.96
N ASP A 283 -14.33 9.91 -9.88
CA ASP A 283 -14.15 9.18 -11.13
C ASP A 283 -13.63 7.75 -10.86
N ALA A 284 -12.64 7.60 -9.97
CA ALA A 284 -12.13 6.28 -9.60
C ALA A 284 -13.24 5.40 -9.00
N ARG A 285 -14.07 5.96 -8.12
CA ARG A 285 -15.24 5.26 -7.55
C ARG A 285 -16.28 4.90 -8.61
N LYS A 286 -16.58 5.80 -9.55
CA LYS A 286 -17.51 5.56 -10.66
C LYS A 286 -17.08 4.34 -11.51
N HIS A 287 -15.79 4.12 -11.66
CA HIS A 287 -15.21 3.01 -12.42
C HIS A 287 -14.86 1.78 -11.56
N ASN A 288 -15.36 1.70 -10.31
CA ASN A 288 -15.12 0.59 -9.37
C ASN A 288 -13.64 0.32 -9.06
N LEU A 289 -12.79 1.34 -9.16
CA LEU A 289 -11.38 1.24 -8.76
C LEU A 289 -11.26 1.38 -7.25
N PHE A 290 -10.54 0.45 -6.60
CA PHE A 290 -10.14 0.66 -5.21
C PHE A 290 -9.08 1.77 -5.13
N ILE A 291 -9.02 2.45 -3.98
CA ILE A 291 -8.16 3.62 -3.78
C ILE A 291 -7.25 3.37 -2.58
N HIS A 292 -5.93 3.29 -2.81
CA HIS A 292 -4.89 3.11 -1.80
C HIS A 292 -3.90 4.29 -1.79
N PRO A 293 -4.25 5.44 -1.19
CA PRO A 293 -3.38 6.61 -1.23
C PRO A 293 -2.09 6.44 -0.43
N TYR A 294 -1.06 7.16 -0.86
CA TYR A 294 0.24 7.27 -0.18
C TYR A 294 0.58 8.75 0.11
N THR A 295 1.48 9.10 1.04
CA THR A 295 1.95 8.28 2.17
C THR A 295 1.58 8.99 3.47
N PHE A 296 0.94 8.25 4.38
CA PHE A 296 0.50 8.78 5.67
C PHE A 296 1.66 8.75 6.66
N ARG A 297 2.18 9.93 6.99
CA ARG A 297 3.34 10.12 7.86
C ARG A 297 2.95 10.95 9.07
N SER A 298 2.98 10.34 10.25
CA SER A 298 2.60 11.03 11.49
C SER A 298 3.62 12.08 11.96
N ASP A 299 4.81 12.06 11.38
CA ASP A 299 5.94 12.95 11.65
C ASP A 299 6.15 14.01 10.55
N ALA A 300 5.27 14.06 9.54
CA ALA A 300 5.32 15.03 8.45
C ALA A 300 4.44 16.26 8.70
N ASN A 301 4.42 17.19 7.75
CA ASN A 301 3.44 18.26 7.74
C ASN A 301 2.05 17.69 7.50
N LEU A 302 1.18 17.79 8.51
CA LEU A 302 -0.17 17.24 8.47
C LEU A 302 -1.21 18.19 7.89
N GLN A 303 -0.85 19.41 7.50
CA GLN A 303 -1.80 20.35 6.92
C GLN A 303 -2.53 19.73 5.71
N PRO A 304 -3.86 19.95 5.59
CA PRO A 304 -4.71 20.84 6.39
C PRO A 304 -5.27 20.21 7.69
N PHE A 305 -4.83 19.01 8.07
CA PHE A 305 -5.32 18.30 9.25
C PHE A 305 -4.60 18.75 10.52
N ALA A 306 -5.37 18.89 11.61
CA ALA A 306 -4.82 19.32 12.89
C ALA A 306 -3.95 18.24 13.56
N THR A 307 -4.31 16.96 13.39
CA THR A 307 -3.59 15.82 13.95
C THR A 307 -3.64 14.64 12.99
N PHE A 308 -2.78 13.65 13.23
CA PHE A 308 -2.76 12.43 12.42
C PHE A 308 -4.09 11.66 12.53
N ASP A 309 -4.71 11.61 13.71
CA ASP A 309 -6.02 10.96 13.89
C ASP A 309 -7.14 11.68 13.11
N VAL A 310 -7.09 13.01 13.02
CA VAL A 310 -8.06 13.80 12.21
C VAL A 310 -7.86 13.53 10.71
N MET A 311 -6.60 13.36 10.27
CA MET A 311 -6.30 12.90 8.92
C MET A 311 -6.90 11.50 8.69
N LEU A 312 -6.64 10.54 9.58
CA LEU A 312 -7.17 9.18 9.47
C LEU A 312 -8.70 9.15 9.47
N GLU A 313 -9.37 9.94 10.31
CA GLU A 313 -10.83 10.08 10.29
C GLU A 313 -11.34 10.54 8.93
N PHE A 314 -10.69 11.53 8.32
CA PHE A 314 -11.09 12.00 7.00
C PHE A 314 -10.97 10.90 5.94
N TYR A 315 -9.84 10.20 5.85
CA TYR A 315 -9.64 9.20 4.79
C TYR A 315 -10.38 7.88 5.04
N ILE A 316 -10.35 7.36 6.27
CA ILE A 316 -10.92 6.06 6.62
C ILE A 316 -12.43 6.16 6.84
N ASP A 317 -12.92 7.18 7.55
CA ASP A 317 -14.36 7.23 7.89
C ASP A 317 -15.18 8.04 6.87
N LYS A 318 -14.66 9.19 6.42
CA LYS A 318 -15.41 10.11 5.54
C LYS A 318 -15.27 9.73 4.08
N LEU A 319 -14.04 9.63 3.57
CA LEU A 319 -13.78 9.18 2.21
C LEU A 319 -13.93 7.67 2.04
N LYS A 320 -13.68 6.89 3.11
CA LYS A 320 -13.71 5.42 3.08
C LYS A 320 -12.85 4.86 1.95
N VAL A 321 -11.58 5.26 1.93
CA VAL A 321 -10.58 4.61 1.06
C VAL A 321 -10.48 3.11 1.39
N ASP A 322 -10.04 2.29 0.45
CA ASP A 322 -10.03 0.82 0.61
C ASP A 322 -8.79 0.31 1.35
N GLY A 323 -7.76 1.15 1.40
CA GLY A 323 -6.47 0.89 2.03
C GLY A 323 -5.65 2.17 2.06
N LEU A 324 -4.53 2.19 2.79
CA LEU A 324 -3.58 3.30 2.71
C LEU A 324 -2.16 2.87 3.05
N PHE A 325 -1.20 3.57 2.46
CA PHE A 325 0.22 3.42 2.74
C PHE A 325 0.64 4.30 3.90
N THR A 326 1.33 3.74 4.89
CA THR A 326 1.83 4.51 6.04
C THR A 326 3.23 4.09 6.46
N ASP A 327 4.01 5.08 6.89
CA ASP A 327 5.32 4.85 7.52
C ASP A 327 5.16 4.39 8.99
N HIS A 328 3.96 4.52 9.58
CA HIS A 328 3.67 4.23 10.98
C HIS A 328 2.49 3.24 11.12
N PRO A 329 2.65 1.95 10.75
CA PRO A 329 1.56 0.97 10.72
C PRO A 329 0.76 0.88 12.04
N ASP A 330 1.45 0.88 13.18
CA ASP A 330 0.83 0.79 14.50
C ASP A 330 -0.17 1.91 14.80
N LYS A 331 0.08 3.13 14.31
CA LYS A 331 -0.80 4.28 14.54
C LYS A 331 -2.13 4.12 13.80
N VAL A 332 -2.06 3.62 12.57
CA VAL A 332 -3.25 3.36 11.75
C VAL A 332 -4.04 2.17 12.28
N VAL A 333 -3.35 1.09 12.64
CA VAL A 333 -3.98 -0.09 13.27
C VAL A 333 -4.66 0.29 14.58
N ARG A 334 -3.99 1.05 15.46
CA ARG A 334 -4.58 1.53 16.72
C ARG A 334 -5.83 2.37 16.48
N TYR A 335 -5.81 3.26 15.48
CA TYR A 335 -6.97 4.06 15.11
C TYR A 335 -8.17 3.17 14.74
N ILE A 336 -7.97 2.20 13.85
CA ILE A 336 -9.00 1.27 13.39
C ILE A 336 -9.55 0.44 14.56
N GLU A 337 -8.67 -0.14 15.39
CA GLU A 337 -9.08 -0.91 16.57
C GLU A 337 -9.91 -0.10 17.57
N PHE A 338 -9.53 1.16 17.81
CA PHE A 338 -10.26 2.05 18.70
C PHE A 338 -11.68 2.31 18.19
N LYS A 339 -11.84 2.51 16.88
CA LYS A 339 -13.14 2.74 16.24
C LYS A 339 -14.04 1.50 16.28
N HIS A 340 -13.48 0.31 16.04
CA HIS A 340 -14.20 -0.95 16.21
C HIS A 340 -14.66 -1.20 17.65
N LYS A 341 -13.86 -0.81 18.65
CA LYS A 341 -14.28 -0.91 20.06
C LYS A 341 -15.46 0.01 20.35
N GLN A 342 -15.43 1.26 19.86
CA GLN A 342 -16.52 2.21 20.06
C GLN A 342 -17.84 1.75 19.40
N SER A 343 -17.79 1.27 18.16
CA SER A 343 -18.99 0.78 17.46
C SER A 343 -19.61 -0.43 18.18
N ASN A 344 -18.80 -1.38 18.63
CA ASN A 344 -19.27 -2.54 19.39
C ASN A 344 -19.88 -2.16 20.76
N THR A 345 -19.32 -1.16 21.45
CA THR A 345 -19.95 -0.63 22.67
C THR A 345 -21.28 0.08 22.38
N GLY A 346 -21.38 0.84 21.29
CA GLY A 346 -22.61 1.52 20.87
C GLY A 346 -23.73 0.53 20.53
N ILE A 347 -23.41 -0.54 19.81
CA ILE A 347 -24.35 -1.64 19.49
C ILE A 347 -24.83 -2.32 20.78
N LYS A 348 -23.93 -2.60 21.73
CA LYS A 348 -24.32 -3.16 23.03
C LYS A 348 -25.29 -2.22 23.76
N LEU A 349 -24.99 -0.93 23.86
CA LEU A 349 -25.86 0.06 24.51
C LEU A 349 -27.24 0.17 23.83
N GLN A 350 -27.32 0.19 22.50
CA GLN A 350 -28.60 0.19 21.78
C GLN A 350 -29.39 -1.11 22.01
N SER A 351 -28.72 -2.26 22.04
CA SER A 351 -29.36 -3.55 22.34
C SER A 351 -29.93 -3.59 23.76
N PHE A 352 -29.20 -3.05 24.75
CA PHE A 352 -29.70 -2.91 26.12
C PHE A 352 -30.93 -2.00 26.21
N SER A 353 -30.91 -0.85 25.52
CA SER A 353 -32.05 0.06 25.47
C SER A 353 -33.28 -0.56 24.81
N LEU A 354 -33.10 -1.34 23.74
CA LEU A 354 -34.20 -2.03 23.06
C LEU A 354 -34.83 -3.10 23.95
N VAL A 355 -34.02 -3.87 24.69
CA VAL A 355 -34.50 -4.86 25.66
C VAL A 355 -35.31 -4.18 26.76
N LEU A 356 -34.84 -3.05 27.30
CA LEU A 356 -35.56 -2.26 28.31
C LEU A 356 -36.92 -1.75 27.80
N ILE A 357 -36.99 -1.28 26.55
CA ILE A 357 -38.24 -0.82 25.93
C ILE A 357 -39.23 -1.98 25.75
N ILE A 358 -38.77 -3.15 25.28
CA ILE A 358 -39.63 -4.34 25.11
C ILE A 358 -40.15 -4.84 26.46
N SER A 359 -39.31 -4.86 27.50
CA SER A 359 -39.76 -5.22 28.85
C SER A 359 -40.74 -4.21 29.45
N SER A 360 -40.63 -2.93 29.10
CA SER A 360 -41.55 -1.89 29.58
C SER A 360 -42.92 -1.97 28.89
N ILE A 361 -42.96 -2.37 27.61
CA ILE A 361 -44.22 -2.57 26.86
C ILE A 361 -44.94 -3.84 27.34
N ALA A 362 -44.20 -4.89 27.70
CA ALA A 362 -44.76 -6.13 28.26
C ALA A 362 -45.41 -5.93 29.65
N VAL A 363 -44.93 -4.96 30.44
CA VAL A 363 -45.49 -4.65 31.77
C VAL A 363 -46.73 -3.76 31.69
N ILE A 364 -46.97 -3.07 30.57
CA ILE A 364 -48.18 -2.23 30.35
C ILE A 364 -49.33 -3.05 29.74
N SER A 365 -49.08 -4.30 29.35
CA SER A 365 -50.06 -5.18 28.69
C SER A 365 -50.59 -6.32 29.58
N LEU A 366 -50.39 -6.23 30.90
CA LEU A 366 -50.95 -7.09 31.96
C LEU A 366 -51.76 -6.21 32.91
#